data_AF-A0AB39S1M6-F1
#
_entry.id   AF-A0AB39S1M6-F1
#
_cell.length_a   1.000
_cell.length_b   1.000
_cell.length_c   1.000
_cell.angle_alpha   90.00
_cell.angle_beta   90.00
_cell.angle_gamma   90.00
#
_symmetry.space_group_name_H-M   'P 1'
#
loop_
_entity.id
_entity.type
_entity.pdbx_description
1 polymer ?
#
loop_
_entity_poly.entity_id
_entity_poly.type
_entity_poly.pdbx_seq_one_letter_code
_entity_poly.pdbx_strand_id
1 'polypeptide(L)' 'MTTRRERVLQHSETPASLTPTPPEIANALNETATSRGWPTLTFYGAPAEAPLT' A
#
# COMPACT_ATOMS: atom_id res chain seq x y z
N MET A 1 29.22 -8.96 27.55
CA MET A 1 27.76 -8.77 27.66
C MET A 1 27.31 -8.02 26.42
N THR A 2 26.78 -8.70 25.41
CA THR A 2 26.44 -8.10 24.11
C THR A 2 24.97 -7.73 24.09
N THR A 3 24.68 -6.43 24.06
CA THR A 3 23.32 -5.86 24.03
C THR A 3 22.60 -6.22 22.72
N ARG A 4 21.52 -7.00 22.81
CA ARG A 4 20.58 -7.27 21.72
C ARG A 4 19.75 -6.01 21.48
N ARG A 5 19.98 -5.34 20.35
CA ARG A 5 19.22 -4.16 19.91
C ARG A 5 17.84 -4.64 19.45
N GLU A 6 16.85 -4.56 20.32
CA GLU A 6 15.46 -4.77 19.95
C GLU A 6 15.01 -3.62 19.04
N ARG A 7 14.67 -3.94 17.80
CA ARG A 7 14.02 -3.00 16.89
C ARG A 7 12.62 -2.74 17.45
N VAL A 8 12.44 -1.64 18.17
CA VAL A 8 11.12 -1.13 18.54
C VAL A 8 10.40 -0.81 17.23
N LEU A 9 9.42 -1.65 16.86
CA LEU A 9 8.51 -1.36 15.76
C LEU A 9 7.59 -0.23 16.23
N GLN A 10 7.93 0.99 15.83
CA GLN A 10 7.13 2.16 16.10
C GLN A 10 5.86 2.06 15.25
N HIS A 11 4.74 1.69 15.88
CA HIS A 11 3.44 1.69 15.23
C HIS A 11 2.92 3.12 15.27
N SER A 12 2.99 3.83 14.15
CA SER A 12 2.29 5.10 14.01
C SER A 12 0.79 4.81 13.96
N GLU A 13 0.03 5.29 14.93
CA GLU A 13 -1.43 5.23 14.89
C GLU A 13 -1.92 6.13 13.74
N THR A 14 -2.22 5.52 12.61
CA THR A 14 -2.91 6.20 11.50
C THR A 14 -4.38 6.38 11.90
N PRO A 15 -4.93 7.60 11.85
CA PRO A 15 -6.36 7.82 12.07
C PRO A 15 -7.19 6.90 11.18
N ALA A 16 -8.23 6.24 11.69
CA ALA A 16 -9.00 5.27 10.93
C ALA A 16 -9.56 5.83 9.60
N SER A 17 -9.84 7.14 9.55
CA SER A 17 -10.25 7.87 8.34
C SER A 17 -9.19 7.95 7.23
N LEU A 18 -7.96 7.54 7.50
CA LEU A 18 -6.82 7.50 6.56
C LEU A 18 -6.39 6.04 6.28
N THR A 19 -7.34 5.10 6.30
CA THR A 19 -7.09 3.68 6.00
C THR A 19 -7.51 3.39 4.56
N PRO A 20 -6.68 3.68 3.54
CA PRO A 20 -7.02 3.37 2.16
C PRO A 20 -7.16 1.87 1.96
N THR A 21 -8.12 1.49 1.14
CA THR A 21 -8.32 0.10 0.73
C THR A 21 -7.18 -0.34 -0.20
N PRO A 22 -6.86 -1.64 -0.26
CA PRO A 22 -5.86 -2.16 -1.20
C PRO A 22 -6.03 -1.70 -2.67
N PRO A 23 -7.24 -1.66 -3.28
CA PRO A 23 -7.40 -1.15 -4.64
C PRO A 23 -7.10 0.34 -4.77
N GLU A 24 -7.45 1.17 -3.79
CA GLU A 24 -7.12 2.60 -3.81
C GLU A 24 -5.61 2.84 -3.84
N ILE A 25 -4.86 2.06 -3.04
CA ILE A 25 -3.39 2.10 -3.04
C ILE A 25 -2.83 1.66 -4.39
N ALA A 26 -3.34 0.55 -4.94
CA ALA A 26 -2.89 0.01 -6.23
C ALA A 26 -3.10 1.02 -7.37
N ASN A 27 -4.25 1.69 -7.38
CA ASN A 27 -4.59 2.71 -8.38
C ASN A 27 -3.67 3.93 -8.25
N ALA A 28 -3.50 4.49 -7.06
CA ALA A 28 -2.63 5.65 -6.84
C ALA A 28 -1.16 5.38 -7.22
N LEU A 29 -0.67 4.18 -6.97
CA LEU A 29 0.67 3.76 -7.37
C LEU A 29 0.79 3.63 -8.89
N ASN A 30 -0.23 3.10 -9.56
CA ASN A 30 -0.26 3.01 -11.02
C ASN A 30 -0.31 4.39 -11.68
N GLU A 31 -1.12 5.32 -11.16
CA GLU A 31 -1.15 6.71 -11.65
C GLU A 31 0.23 7.37 -11.52
N THR A 32 0.91 7.15 -10.39
CA THR A 32 2.27 7.64 -10.16
C THR A 32 3.28 7.02 -11.13
N ALA A 33 3.17 5.72 -11.39
CA ALA A 33 4.02 5.01 -12.34
C ALA A 33 3.82 5.56 -13.76
N THR A 34 2.58 5.72 -14.21
CA THR A 34 2.24 6.29 -15.52
C THR A 34 2.76 7.72 -15.66
N SER A 35 2.59 8.57 -14.64
CA SER A 35 3.09 9.96 -14.67
C SER A 35 4.62 10.04 -14.81
N ARG A 36 5.34 8.98 -14.44
CA ARG A 36 6.80 8.89 -14.55
C ARG A 36 7.26 8.15 -15.81
N GLY A 37 6.33 7.70 -16.66
CA GLY A 37 6.61 6.89 -17.84
C GLY A 37 7.00 5.44 -17.51
N TRP A 38 6.70 4.97 -16.29
CA TRP A 38 6.92 3.59 -15.89
C TRP A 38 5.74 2.71 -16.30
N PRO A 39 5.98 1.40 -16.54
CA PRO A 39 4.88 0.47 -16.79
C PRO A 39 3.98 0.33 -15.56
N THR A 40 2.71 0.00 -15.80
CA THR A 40 1.75 -0.31 -14.73
C THR A 40 2.19 -1.51 -13.92
N LEU A 41 2.01 -1.43 -12.61
CA LEU A 41 2.29 -2.46 -11.63
C LEU A 41 1.08 -3.39 -11.48
N THR A 42 1.35 -4.70 -11.51
CA THR A 42 0.36 -5.73 -11.18
C THR A 42 0.45 -6.06 -9.69
N PHE A 43 -0.63 -5.84 -8.96
CA PHE A 43 -0.72 -6.17 -7.54
C PHE A 43 -1.42 -7.51 -7.35
N TYR A 44 -0.71 -8.49 -6.79
CA TYR A 44 -1.28 -9.79 -6.44
C TYR A 44 -1.90 -9.70 -5.04
N GLY A 45 -3.22 -9.90 -4.94
CA GLY A 45 -3.95 -9.87 -3.66
C GLY A 45 -4.91 -8.69 -3.49
N ALA A 46 -4.94 -7.73 -4.42
CA ALA A 46 -6.08 -6.84 -4.56
C ALA A 46 -7.16 -7.61 -5.35
N PRO A 47 -8.29 -8.00 -4.74
CA PRO A 47 -9.38 -8.59 -5.52
C PRO A 47 -9.82 -7.58 -6.58
N ALA A 48 -10.03 -8.05 -7.82
CA ALA A 48 -10.59 -7.22 -8.87
C ALA A 48 -11.92 -6.62 -8.38
N GLU A 49 -12.16 -5.35 -8.68
CA GLU A 49 -13.44 -4.71 -8.36
C GLU A 49 -14.58 -5.57 -8.92
N ALA A 50 -15.51 -5.95 -8.05
CA ALA A 50 -16.65 -6.75 -8.47
C ALA A 50 -17.44 -5.96 -9.52
N PRO A 51 -17.83 -6.57 -10.66
CA PRO A 51 -18.62 -5.89 -11.66
C PRO A 51 -19.93 -5.40 -11.02
N LEU A 52 -20.21 -4.11 -11.18
CA LEU A 52 -21.50 -3.53 -10.79
C LEU A 52 -22.56 -4.18 -11.69
N THR A 53 -23.36 -5.07 -11.10
CA THR A 53 -24.52 -5.70 -11.77
C THR A 53 -25.78 -4.97 -11.33
#